data_AF-A0A8J2WAF9-F1
#
_entry.id   AF-A0A8J2WAF9-F1
#
_cell.length_a   1.000
_cell.length_b   1.000
_cell.length_c   1.000
_cell.angle_alpha   90.00
_cell.angle_beta   90.00
_cell.angle_gamma   90.00
#
_symmetry.space_group_name_H-M   'P 1'
#
loop_
_entity.id
_entity.type
_entity.pdbx_description
1 polymer ?
#
loop_
_entity_poly.entity_id
_entity_poly.type
_entity_poly.pdbx_seq_one_letter_code
_entity_poly.pdbx_strand_id
1 'polypeptide(L)'
;MYVACTELLKSMNVSVIDFATALRDEIKSKTNCPCSTGFGGNRLQARLATKEAKPNGQFFLTADIINDFMYNIELSDLLGVDMRPHINLSL
;
A
#
# COMPACT_ATOMS: atom_id res chain seq x y z
N MET A 1 -9.08 3.50 2.13
CA MET A 1 -8.96 4.34 3.35
C MET A 1 -7.48 4.46 3.70
N TYR A 2 -7.03 5.60 4.24
CA TYR A 2 -5.65 5.76 4.74
C TYR A 2 -5.69 6.02 6.24
N VAL A 3 -4.78 5.40 6.98
CA VAL A 3 -4.64 5.55 8.42
C VAL A 3 -3.15 5.69 8.74
N ALA A 4 -2.80 6.66 9.59
CA ALA A 4 -1.44 6.77 10.11
C ALA A 4 -1.32 5.85 11.32
N CYS A 5 -0.60 4.73 11.17
CA CYS A 5 -0.49 3.70 12.21
C CYS A 5 0.84 3.71 12.96
N THR A 6 1.74 4.65 12.70
CA THR A 6 3.12 4.67 13.24
C THR A 6 3.15 4.59 14.77
N GLU A 7 2.38 5.43 15.46
CA GLU A 7 2.36 5.45 16.93
C GLU A 7 1.67 4.22 17.52
N LEU A 8 0.63 3.73 16.85
CA LEU A 8 -0.08 2.51 17.24
C LEU A 8 0.85 1.29 17.18
N LEU A 9 1.56 1.11 16.06
CA LEU A 9 2.51 0.02 15.88
C LEU A 9 3.65 0.06 16.91
N LYS A 10 4.17 1.25 17.22
CA LYS A 10 5.16 1.44 18.29
C LYS A 10 4.62 1.03 19.65
N SER A 11 3.40 1.46 20.01
CA SER A 11 2.80 1.14 21.31
C SER A 11 2.50 -0.35 21.50
N MET A 12 2.14 -1.04 20.42
CA MET A 12 1.84 -2.46 20.42
C MET A 12 3.10 -3.33 20.34
N ASN A 13 4.23 -2.75 19.93
CA ASN A 13 5.49 -3.46 19.68
C ASN A 13 5.31 -4.66 18.74
N VAL A 14 4.58 -4.46 17.64
CA VAL A 14 4.29 -5.48 16.62
C VAL A 14 4.89 -5.10 15.28
N SER A 15 5.21 -6.10 14.46
CA SER A 15 5.64 -5.86 13.09
C SER A 15 4.46 -5.39 12.22
N VAL A 16 4.77 -4.66 11.15
CA VAL A 16 3.77 -4.19 10.18
C VAL A 16 3.05 -5.37 9.53
N ILE A 17 3.79 -6.44 9.23
CA ILE A 17 3.26 -7.64 8.57
C ILE A 17 2.30 -8.39 9.50
N ASP A 18 2.65 -8.57 10.76
CA ASP A 18 1.77 -9.26 11.71
C ASP A 18 0.50 -8.46 11.97
N PHE A 19 0.64 -7.13 12.12
CA PHE A 19 -0.51 -6.24 12.24
C PHE A 19 -1.43 -6.30 11.01
N ALA A 20 -0.85 -6.32 9.80
CA ALA A 20 -1.60 -6.43 8.56
C ALA A 20 -2.40 -7.73 8.47
N THR A 21 -1.79 -8.86 8.85
CA THR A 21 -2.45 -10.18 8.88
C THR A 21 -3.63 -10.14 9.86
N ALA A 22 -3.37 -9.72 11.10
CA ALA A 22 -4.40 -9.66 12.14
C ALA A 22 -5.57 -8.75 11.75
N LEU A 23 -5.29 -7.58 11.16
CA LEU A 23 -6.32 -6.66 10.68
C LEU A 23 -7.17 -7.27 9.57
N ARG A 24 -6.54 -7.94 8.59
CA ARG A 24 -7.25 -8.55 7.46
C ARG A 24 -8.11 -9.73 7.89
N ASP A 25 -7.60 -10.56 8.80
CA ASP A 25 -8.34 -11.67 9.37
C ASP A 25 -9.53 -11.19 10.20
N GLU A 26 -9.36 -10.13 10.98
CA GLU A 26 -10.44 -9.49 11.75
C GLU A 26 -11.52 -8.88 10.85
N ILE A 27 -11.13 -8.25 9.74
CA ILE A 27 -12.10 -7.74 8.75
C ILE A 27 -12.84 -8.91 8.10
N LYS A 28 -12.12 -9.96 7.70
CA LYS A 28 -12.73 -11.13 7.05
C LYS A 28 -13.67 -11.87 8.01
N SER A 29 -13.31 -12.03 9.27
CA SER A 29 -14.14 -12.71 10.27
C SER A 29 -15.45 -11.96 10.54
N LYS A 30 -15.40 -10.62 10.58
CA LYS A 30 -16.56 -9.77 10.86
C LYS A 30 -17.45 -9.51 9.64
N THR A 31 -16.87 -9.48 8.44
CA THR A 31 -17.58 -9.05 7.23
C THR A 31 -17.78 -10.17 6.21
N ASN A 32 -17.12 -11.32 6.39
CA ASN A 32 -16.97 -12.39 5.39
C ASN A 32 -16.32 -11.95 4.07
N CYS A 33 -15.75 -10.74 4.01
CA CYS A 33 -15.13 -10.19 2.81
C CYS A 33 -13.60 -10.10 2.99
N PRO A 34 -12.79 -10.70 2.10
CA PRO A 34 -11.35 -10.50 2.11
C PRO A 34 -11.00 -9.06 1.73
N CYS A 35 -9.89 -8.56 2.24
CA CYS A 35 -9.35 -7.25 1.87
C CYS A 35 -7.84 -7.33 1.64
N SER A 36 -7.31 -6.35 0.89
CA SER A 36 -5.87 -6.14 0.71
C SER A 36 -5.43 -4.89 1.47
N THR A 37 -4.22 -4.92 2.02
CA THR A 37 -3.64 -3.78 2.74
C THR A 37 -2.22 -3.48 2.26
N GLY A 38 -1.92 -2.20 2.05
CA GLY A 38 -0.60 -1.72 1.68
C GLY A 38 -0.04 -0.75 2.70
N PHE A 39 1.24 -0.89 3.02
CA PHE A 39 1.96 -0.04 3.97
C PHE A 39 3.15 0.62 3.30
N GLY A 40 3.46 1.84 3.72
CA GLY A 40 4.61 2.60 3.23
C GLY A 40 4.83 3.84 4.08
N GLY A 41 5.93 4.55 3.84
CA GLY A 41 6.31 5.76 4.59
C GLY A 41 5.40 6.96 4.34
N ASN A 42 4.53 6.92 3.33
CA ASN A 42 3.54 7.95 3.05
C ASN A 42 2.31 7.40 2.31
N ARG A 43 1.33 8.26 2.03
CA ARG A 43 0.05 7.88 1.40
C ARG A 43 0.23 7.34 -0.03
N LEU A 44 1.13 7.91 -0.82
CA LEU A 44 1.39 7.45 -2.19
C LEU A 44 1.97 6.02 -2.16
N GLN A 45 2.99 5.82 -1.34
CA GLN A 45 3.62 4.51 -1.14
C GLN A 45 2.62 3.46 -0.64
N ALA A 46 1.80 3.79 0.37
CA ALA A 46 0.78 2.87 0.88
C ALA A 46 -0.27 2.49 -0.18
N ARG A 47 -0.64 3.43 -1.07
CA ARG A 47 -1.56 3.14 -2.19
C ARG A 47 -0.93 2.17 -3.19
N LEU A 48 0.30 2.46 -3.62
CA LEU A 48 1.00 1.62 -4.59
C LEU A 48 1.26 0.22 -4.00
N ALA A 49 1.67 0.15 -2.74
CA ALA A 49 1.76 -1.10 -1.99
C ALA A 49 0.42 -1.87 -1.96
N THR A 50 -0.71 -1.16 -1.84
CA THR A 50 -2.04 -1.80 -1.88
C THR A 50 -2.37 -2.34 -3.28
N LYS A 51 -1.83 -1.74 -4.35
CA LYS A 51 -1.96 -2.26 -5.72
C LYS A 51 -1.23 -3.60 -5.84
N GLU A 52 0.01 -3.67 -5.39
CA GLU A 52 0.81 -4.92 -5.36
C GLU A 52 0.20 -6.00 -4.47
N ALA A 53 -0.39 -5.59 -3.35
CA ALA A 53 -1.02 -6.50 -2.39
C ALA A 53 -2.32 -7.15 -2.91
N LYS A 54 -2.81 -6.82 -4.10
CA LYS A 54 -4.06 -7.38 -4.62
C LYS A 54 -3.83 -8.65 -5.45
N PRO A 55 -4.78 -9.60 -5.41
CA PRO A 55 -5.97 -9.68 -4.54
C PRO A 55 -5.70 -10.37 -3.20
N ASN A 56 -6.45 -10.00 -2.14
CA ASN A 56 -6.41 -10.62 -0.81
C ASN A 56 -4.98 -10.91 -0.31
N GLY A 57 -4.12 -9.91 -0.41
CA GLY A 57 -2.74 -9.94 0.06
C GLY A 57 -2.41 -8.72 0.90
N GLN A 58 -1.17 -8.66 1.36
CA GLN A 58 -0.63 -7.49 2.04
C GLN A 58 0.79 -7.25 1.57
N PHE A 59 1.18 -5.98 1.51
CA PHE A 59 2.52 -5.60 1.07
C PHE A 59 3.01 -4.41 1.89
N PHE A 60 4.25 -4.51 2.35
CA PHE A 60 4.92 -3.42 3.04
C PHE A 60 6.08 -2.93 2.18
N LEU A 61 5.97 -1.71 1.68
CA LEU A 61 7.01 -1.06 0.93
C LEU A 61 8.03 -0.46 1.89
N THR A 62 9.12 -1.19 2.10
CA THR A 62 10.20 -0.86 3.02
C THR A 62 11.22 0.11 2.39
N ALA A 63 12.05 0.72 3.23
CA ALA A 63 13.03 1.72 2.79
C ALA A 63 14.14 1.13 1.91
N ASP A 64 14.40 -0.17 1.98
CA ASP A 64 15.39 -0.88 1.17
C ASP A 64 14.92 -1.12 -0.27
N ILE A 65 13.63 -1.37 -0.49
CA ILE A 65 13.10 -1.67 -1.84
C ILE A 65 12.43 -0.46 -2.52
N ILE A 66 12.28 0.66 -1.81
CA ILE A 66 11.51 1.83 -2.30
C ILE A 66 12.07 2.39 -3.61
N ASN A 67 13.39 2.48 -3.75
CA ASN A 67 14.00 3.09 -4.93
C ASN A 67 13.74 2.25 -6.19
N ASP A 68 13.99 0.95 -6.12
CA ASP A 68 13.75 0.02 -7.22
C ASP A 68 12.26 -0.06 -7.55
N PHE A 69 11.40 -0.04 -6.52
CA PHE A 69 9.96 -0.02 -6.71
C PHE A 69 9.52 1.25 -7.44
N MET A 70 10.00 2.43 -7.04
CA MET A 70 9.66 3.71 -7.67
C MET A 70 10.20 3.86 -9.09
N TYR A 71 11.33 3.24 -9.41
CA TYR A 71 11.86 3.24 -10.77
C TYR A 71 10.96 2.46 -11.74
N ASN A 72 10.29 1.42 -11.25
CA ASN A 72 9.51 0.49 -12.08
C ASN A 72 8.00 0.82 -12.15
N ILE A 73 7.52 1.87 -11.48
CA ILE A 73 6.09 2.21 -11.55
C ILE A 73 5.75 2.88 -12.87
N GLU A 74 4.57 2.56 -13.40
CA GLU A 74 4.02 3.31 -14.53
C GLU A 74 3.53 4.69 -14.07
N LEU A 75 3.69 5.71 -14.92
CA LEU A 75 3.14 7.05 -14.67
C LEU A 75 1.61 7.04 -14.48
N SER A 76 0.92 6.11 -15.14
CA SER A 76 -0.53 5.86 -15.03
C SER A 76 -0.96 5.45 -13.62
N ASP A 77 -0.04 4.93 -12.80
CA ASP A 77 -0.32 4.48 -11.43
C ASP A 77 -0.17 5.59 -10.40
N LEU A 78 0.46 6.70 -10.77
CA LEU A 78 0.62 7.84 -9.89
C LEU A 78 -0.70 8.60 -9.71
N LEU A 79 -1.02 8.89 -8.46
CA LEU A 79 -2.18 9.70 -8.10
C LEU A 79 -2.12 11.09 -8.74
N GLY A 80 -3.19 11.48 -9.43
CA GLY A 80 -3.31 12.82 -10.03
C GLY A 80 -2.69 12.93 -11.41
N VAL A 81 -2.07 11.88 -11.93
CA VAL A 81 -1.71 11.78 -13.34
C VAL A 81 -2.93 11.24 -14.08
N ASP A 82 -3.59 12.13 -14.83
CA ASP A 82 -4.64 11.74 -15.77
C ASP A 82 -4.01 11.42 -17.12
N MET A 83 -4.43 10.32 -17.73
CA MET A 83 -4.00 9.88 -19.07
C MET A 83 -4.69 10.75 -20.12
N ARG A 84 -4.41 12.06 -20.12
CA ARG A 84 -4.89 12.96 -21.16
C ARG A 84 -4.12 12.66 -22.45
N PRO A 85 -4.81 12.34 -23.57
CA PRO A 85 -4.17 11.87 -24.80
C PRO A 85 -3.24 12.90 -25.48
N HIS A 86 -3.19 14.15 -25.02
CA HIS A 86 -2.36 15.22 -25.58
C HIS A 86 -1.14 15.58 -24.72
N ILE A 87 -0.99 15.00 -23.52
CA ILE A 87 0.18 15.19 -22.68
C ILE A 87 0.91 13.84 -22.63
N ASN A 88 1.79 13.64 -23.61
CA ASN A 88 2.65 12.47 -23.62
C ASN A 88 3.88 12.75 -22.74
N LEU A 89 3.86 12.21 -21.52
CA LEU A 89 4.99 12.17 -20.61
C LEU A 89 5.79 10.86 -20.79
N SER A 90 5.93 10.38 -22.03
CA SER A 90 6.88 9.31 -22.35
C SER A 90 8.30 9.84 -22.16
N LEU A 91 8.85 9.62 -20.97
CA LEU A 91 10.28 9.73 -20.65
C LEU A 91 11.02 8.48 -21.11
#